data_AF-A0A834HJT2-F1
#
_entry.id   AF-A0A834HJT2-F1
#
_cell.length_a   1.000
_cell.length_b   1.000
_cell.length_c   1.000
_cell.angle_alpha   90.00
_cell.angle_beta   90.00
_cell.angle_gamma   90.00
#
_symmetry.space_group_name_H-M   'P 1'
#
loop_
_entity.id
_entity.type
_entity.pdbx_description
1 polymer ?
#
loop_
_entity_poly.entity_id
_entity_poly.type
_entity_poly.pdbx_seq_one_letter_code
_entity_poly.pdbx_strand_id
1 'polypeptide(L)'
;MQVCFNYCRPLLFLDGTFLKSMYKGSLLSACTKDRNQGLYPICFAIVDGLLHAAANVFPGASHSYCLVHLKKNLRTRLGGVAMDRKRYLVELFGKCAYAPTLELFNELLAEAELERKGGDKMRDFLSDLDVKHWAHAHFPGHHYSELSSNLAECFNRWIKDERSSFVMQIVDAIRMKLMEQMSHRKEESLR
;
A
#
# COMPACT_ATOMS: atom_id res chain seq x y z
N MET A 1 13.45 21.36 6.26
CA MET A 1 12.45 20.36 5.81
C MET A 1 11.94 20.59 4.38
N GLN A 2 11.99 21.83 3.85
CA GLN A 2 11.38 22.19 2.56
C GLN A 2 12.17 21.74 1.30
N VAL A 3 13.47 21.44 1.42
CA VAL A 3 14.35 21.20 0.27
C VAL A 3 14.19 19.78 -0.32
N CYS A 4 13.83 18.77 0.48
CA CYS A 4 13.70 17.39 -0.01
C CYS A 4 12.40 17.12 -0.78
N PHE A 5 11.32 17.87 -0.51
CA PHE A 5 10.02 17.65 -1.16
C PHE A 5 10.02 18.00 -2.65
N ASN A 6 10.83 18.97 -3.08
CA ASN A 6 10.92 19.38 -4.49
C ASN A 6 11.42 18.27 -5.42
N TYR A 7 12.04 17.21 -4.88
CA TYR A 7 12.63 16.12 -5.65
C TYR A 7 11.91 14.78 -5.46
N CYS A 8 10.84 14.74 -4.68
CA CYS A 8 10.03 13.54 -4.46
C CYS A 8 8.77 13.57 -5.34
N ARG A 9 8.27 12.41 -5.75
CA ARG A 9 6.94 12.35 -6.38
C ARG A 9 5.87 12.80 -5.37
N PRO A 10 4.80 13.50 -5.79
CA PRO A 10 3.71 13.92 -4.90
C PRO A 10 2.80 12.72 -4.55
N LEU A 11 3.41 11.64 -4.05
CA LEU A 11 2.79 10.38 -3.69
C LEU A 11 3.33 9.94 -2.34
N LEU A 12 2.42 9.69 -1.41
CA LEU A 12 2.71 9.17 -0.08
C LEU A 12 2.22 7.74 0.05
N PHE A 13 3.09 6.87 0.50
CA PHE A 13 2.78 5.49 0.82
C PHE A 13 2.63 5.37 2.33
N LEU A 14 1.41 5.02 2.76
CA LEU A 14 1.09 4.81 4.17
C LEU A 14 0.91 3.31 4.42
N ASP A 15 1.56 2.80 5.47
CA ASP A 15 1.29 1.45 5.96
C ASP A 15 1.46 1.41 7.48
N GLY A 16 0.73 0.50 8.11
CA GLY A 16 0.71 0.29 9.54
C GLY A 16 1.11 -1.13 9.90
N THR A 17 1.98 -1.28 10.90
CA THR A 17 2.28 -2.59 11.48
C THR A 17 1.96 -2.61 12.95
N PHE A 18 1.29 -3.68 13.41
CA PHE A 18 0.97 -3.85 14.82
C PHE A 18 2.25 -4.01 15.64
N LEU A 19 2.35 -3.24 16.71
CA LEU A 19 3.39 -3.42 17.71
C LEU A 19 3.09 -4.67 18.53
N LYS A 20 4.14 -5.43 18.86
CA LYS A 20 4.05 -6.67 19.66
C LYS A 20 4.49 -6.47 21.11
N SER A 21 4.98 -5.28 21.45
CA SER A 21 5.43 -4.94 22.78
C SER A 21 4.26 -4.56 23.69
N MET A 22 4.56 -4.24 24.95
CA MET A 22 3.58 -3.76 25.95
C MET A 22 2.80 -2.51 25.51
N TYR A 23 3.29 -1.79 24.51
CA TYR A 23 2.61 -0.64 23.91
C TYR A 23 1.60 -1.16 22.88
N LYS A 24 0.33 -1.18 23.28
CA LYS A 24 -0.78 -1.45 22.35
C LYS A 24 -0.82 -0.35 21.28
N GLY A 25 -1.08 -0.73 20.03
CA GLY A 25 -1.18 0.21 18.91
C GLY A 25 -0.49 -0.30 17.65
N SER A 26 -0.47 0.56 16.62
CA SER A 26 0.16 0.29 15.33
C SER A 26 1.20 1.37 15.04
N LEU A 27 2.41 0.96 14.65
CA LEU A 27 3.36 1.89 14.07
C LEU A 27 2.97 2.14 12.62
N LEU A 28 2.55 3.36 12.35
CA LEU A 28 2.26 3.88 11.02
C LEU A 28 3.50 4.56 10.46
N SER A 29 3.78 4.31 9.19
CA SER A 29 4.86 4.94 8.45
C SER A 29 4.32 5.66 7.23
N ALA A 30 4.84 6.85 6.97
CA ALA A 30 4.63 7.57 5.73
C ALA A 30 5.95 7.65 4.98
N CYS A 31 5.96 7.07 3.79
CA CYS A 31 7.13 6.98 2.93
C CYS A 31 6.85 7.61 1.57
N THR A 32 7.88 8.13 0.92
CA THR A 32 7.82 8.57 -0.48
C THR A 32 8.92 7.89 -1.30
N LYS A 33 8.85 8.07 -2.61
CA LYS A 33 9.86 7.68 -3.59
C LYS A 33 10.76 8.88 -3.87
N ASP A 34 12.06 8.69 -3.69
CA ASP A 34 13.03 9.62 -4.26
C ASP A 34 13.11 9.45 -5.80
N ARG A 35 13.91 10.31 -6.46
CA ARG A 35 14.08 10.29 -7.92
C ARG A 35 14.65 8.96 -8.44
N ASN A 36 15.38 8.22 -7.60
CA ASN A 36 15.99 6.94 -7.93
C ASN A 36 15.06 5.76 -7.62
N GLN A 37 13.77 6.02 -7.40
CA GLN A 37 12.76 5.05 -6.96
C GLN A 37 13.03 4.42 -5.57
N GLY A 38 14.00 4.97 -4.84
CA GLY A 38 14.39 4.53 -3.51
C GLY A 38 13.36 4.92 -2.45
N LEU A 39 13.32 4.14 -1.37
CA LEU A 39 12.50 4.44 -0.21
C LEU A 39 13.05 5.68 0.51
N TYR A 40 12.17 6.63 0.78
CA TYR A 40 12.47 7.77 1.64
C TYR A 40 11.39 7.93 2.72
N PRO A 41 11.64 7.47 3.96
CA PRO A 41 10.71 7.66 5.06
C PRO A 41 10.60 9.16 5.39
N ILE A 42 9.38 9.67 5.47
CA ILE A 42 9.09 11.07 5.82
C ILE A 42 8.81 11.18 7.31
N CYS A 43 7.90 10.35 7.80
CA CYS A 43 7.53 10.32 9.21
C CYS A 43 6.98 8.95 9.61
N PHE A 44 6.93 8.71 10.92
CA PHE A 44 6.26 7.57 11.52
C PHE A 44 5.59 7.99 12.81
N ALA A 45 4.54 7.28 13.21
CA ALA A 45 3.77 7.56 14.42
C ALA A 45 3.18 6.28 14.99
N ILE A 46 2.96 6.24 16.29
CA ILE A 46 2.19 5.17 16.93
C ILE A 46 0.74 5.64 17.01
N VAL A 47 -0.18 4.91 16.38
CA VAL A 47 -1.60 5.26 16.26
C VAL A 47 -2.49 4.04 16.55
N ASP A 48 -3.75 4.28 16.88
CA ASP A 48 -4.73 3.22 17.11
C ASP A 48 -5.29 2.62 15.80
N GLY A 49 -5.17 3.32 14.66
CA GLY A 49 -5.60 2.80 13.36
C GLY A 49 -5.25 3.71 12.17
N LEU A 50 -4.93 3.07 11.03
CA LEU A 50 -4.47 3.73 9.80
C LEU A 50 -5.51 4.66 9.18
N LEU A 51 -6.73 4.17 8.93
CA LEU A 51 -7.76 4.95 8.23
C LEU A 51 -8.19 6.19 9.02
N HIS A 52 -8.36 6.04 10.34
CA HIS A 52 -8.69 7.16 11.23
C HIS A 52 -7.55 8.20 11.27
N ALA A 53 -6.30 7.76 11.40
CA ALA A 53 -5.16 8.66 11.40
C ALA A 53 -4.99 9.40 10.06
N ALA A 54 -5.13 8.68 8.93
CA ALA A 54 -5.01 9.27 7.60
C ALA A 54 -6.09 10.33 7.34
N ALA A 55 -7.34 10.07 7.75
CA ALA A 55 -8.43 11.03 7.60
C ALA A 55 -8.22 12.32 8.41
N ASN A 56 -7.60 12.22 9.60
CA ASN A 56 -7.31 13.38 10.44
C ASN A 56 -6.11 14.19 9.97
N VAL A 57 -5.06 13.54 9.47
CA VAL A 57 -3.82 14.21 9.03
C VAL A 57 -3.94 14.77 7.61
N PHE A 58 -4.68 14.09 6.73
CA PHE A 58 -4.86 14.48 5.33
C PHE A 58 -6.34 14.59 4.97
N PRO A 59 -7.09 15.54 5.56
CA PRO A 59 -8.50 15.71 5.26
C PRO A 59 -8.66 16.09 3.77
N GLY A 60 -9.44 15.29 3.03
CA GLY A 60 -9.69 15.51 1.61
C GLY A 60 -8.64 14.94 0.65
N ALA A 61 -7.58 14.29 1.15
CA ALA A 61 -6.65 13.60 0.27
C ALA A 61 -7.30 12.38 -0.39
N SER A 62 -7.16 12.29 -1.71
CA SER A 62 -7.49 11.08 -2.46
C SER A 62 -6.51 9.98 -2.08
N HIS A 63 -7.01 8.80 -1.71
CA HIS A 63 -6.19 7.68 -1.28
C HIS A 63 -6.63 6.38 -1.95
N SER A 64 -5.69 5.46 -2.09
CA SER A 64 -5.95 4.16 -2.70
C SER A 64 -5.46 3.04 -1.82
N TYR A 65 -6.19 1.94 -1.84
CA TYR A 65 -5.80 0.72 -1.17
C TYR A 65 -4.70 0.01 -1.96
N CYS A 66 -3.79 -0.63 -1.23
CA CYS A 66 -2.76 -1.45 -1.86
C CYS A 66 -3.39 -2.67 -2.53
N LEU A 67 -3.22 -2.77 -3.85
CA LEU A 67 -3.74 -3.86 -4.66
C LEU A 67 -3.15 -5.23 -4.25
N VAL A 68 -1.92 -5.26 -3.74
CA VAL A 68 -1.31 -6.50 -3.21
C VAL A 68 -2.11 -7.02 -2.01
N HIS A 69 -2.45 -6.13 -1.08
CA HIS A 69 -3.29 -6.47 0.07
C HIS A 69 -4.71 -6.84 -0.34
N LEU A 70 -5.33 -6.10 -1.27
CA LEU A 70 -6.65 -6.44 -1.80
C LEU A 70 -6.66 -7.82 -2.48
N LYS A 71 -5.66 -8.13 -3.31
CA LYS A 71 -5.51 -9.45 -3.94
C LYS A 71 -5.36 -10.57 -2.90
N LYS A 72 -4.66 -10.33 -1.79
CA LYS A 72 -4.57 -11.29 -0.68
C LYS A 72 -5.93 -11.49 0.00
N ASN A 73 -6.66 -10.41 0.26
CA ASN A 73 -7.99 -10.48 0.86
C ASN A 73 -8.98 -11.22 -0.05
N LEU A 74 -8.97 -10.93 -1.36
CA LEU A 74 -9.77 -11.63 -2.36
C LEU A 74 -9.43 -13.13 -2.40
N ARG A 75 -8.15 -13.50 -2.37
CA ARG A 75 -7.74 -14.92 -2.29
C ARG A 75 -8.34 -15.63 -1.09
N THR A 76 -8.45 -14.96 0.06
CA THR A 76 -9.08 -15.51 1.26
C THR A 76 -10.60 -15.64 1.07
N ARG A 77 -11.28 -14.61 0.54
CA ARG A 77 -12.72 -14.62 0.22
C ARG A 77 -13.11 -15.76 -0.74
N LEU A 78 -12.25 -16.05 -1.72
CA LEU A 78 -12.38 -17.16 -2.67
C LEU A 78 -12.11 -18.54 -2.03
N GLY A 79 -12.29 -18.71 -0.72
CA GLY A 79 -12.24 -20.01 -0.04
C GLY A 79 -13.22 -21.02 -0.67
N GLY A 80 -12.79 -22.26 -0.86
CA GLY A 80 -13.59 -23.32 -1.52
C GLY A 80 -13.62 -23.26 -3.05
N VAL A 81 -13.11 -22.21 -3.68
CA VAL A 81 -12.92 -22.15 -5.14
C VAL A 81 -11.62 -22.88 -5.52
N ALA A 82 -11.64 -23.61 -6.63
CA ALA A 82 -10.46 -24.32 -7.16
C ALA A 82 -9.28 -23.35 -7.38
N MET A 83 -8.04 -23.82 -7.16
CA MET A 83 -6.86 -22.94 -7.10
C MET A 83 -6.53 -22.26 -8.43
N ASP A 84 -6.75 -22.94 -9.55
CA ASP A 84 -6.62 -22.41 -10.91
C ASP A 84 -7.62 -21.25 -11.14
N ARG A 85 -8.87 -21.45 -10.73
CA ARG A 85 -9.93 -20.43 -10.82
C ARG A 85 -9.68 -19.26 -9.88
N LYS A 86 -9.21 -19.53 -8.65
CA LYS A 86 -8.78 -18.49 -7.70
C LYS A 86 -7.65 -17.64 -8.30
N ARG A 87 -6.67 -18.26 -8.95
CA ARG A 87 -5.56 -17.54 -9.61
C ARG A 87 -6.09 -16.64 -10.72
N TYR A 88 -6.94 -17.17 -11.59
CA TYR A 88 -7.55 -16.44 -12.68
C TYR A 88 -8.37 -15.23 -12.21
N LEU A 89 -9.28 -15.41 -11.25
CA LEU A 89 -10.09 -14.29 -10.71
C LEU A 89 -9.24 -13.19 -10.07
N VAL A 90 -8.16 -13.56 -9.36
CA VAL A 90 -7.25 -12.59 -8.74
C VAL A 90 -6.41 -11.85 -9.78
N GLU A 91 -6.07 -12.52 -10.87
CA GLU A 91 -5.41 -11.89 -12.02
C GLU A 91 -6.36 -10.92 -12.72
N LEU A 92 -7.59 -11.34 -12.97
CA LEU A 92 -8.62 -10.54 -13.61
C LEU A 92 -8.98 -9.30 -12.79
N PHE A 93 -9.15 -9.44 -11.46
CA PHE A 93 -9.26 -8.31 -10.54
C PHE A 93 -8.08 -7.33 -10.65
N GLY A 94 -6.87 -7.87 -10.82
CA GLY A 94 -5.69 -7.06 -11.08
C GLY A 94 -5.80 -6.27 -12.39
N LYS A 95 -6.30 -6.90 -13.47
CA LYS A 95 -6.52 -6.24 -14.75
C LYS A 95 -7.58 -5.14 -14.62
N CYS A 96 -8.69 -5.39 -13.92
CA CYS A 96 -9.69 -4.37 -13.59
C CYS A 96 -9.03 -3.18 -12.88
N ALA A 97 -8.27 -3.43 -11.81
CA ALA A 97 -7.63 -2.38 -11.02
C ALA A 97 -6.68 -1.50 -11.86
N TYR A 98 -5.97 -2.07 -12.82
CA TYR A 98 -5.05 -1.37 -13.73
C TYR A 98 -5.68 -0.84 -15.01
N ALA A 99 -6.98 -1.06 -15.25
CA ALA A 99 -7.62 -0.62 -16.47
C ALA A 99 -7.50 0.91 -16.62
N PRO A 100 -6.98 1.42 -17.77
CA PRO A 100 -6.76 2.85 -17.96
C PRO A 100 -8.01 3.61 -18.38
N THR A 101 -9.04 2.90 -18.85
CA THR A 101 -10.31 3.48 -19.32
C THR A 101 -11.49 2.84 -18.59
N LEU A 102 -12.60 3.59 -18.47
CA LEU A 102 -13.84 3.09 -17.91
C LEU A 102 -14.43 1.94 -18.73
N GLU A 103 -14.25 1.97 -20.05
CA GLU A 103 -14.72 0.92 -20.97
C GLU A 103 -14.02 -0.41 -20.67
N LEU A 104 -12.69 -0.46 -20.69
CA LEU A 104 -11.94 -1.68 -20.38
C LEU A 104 -12.18 -2.14 -18.93
N PHE A 105 -12.32 -1.19 -18.00
CA PHE A 105 -12.67 -1.51 -16.61
C PHE A 105 -13.99 -2.27 -16.53
N ASN A 106 -15.05 -1.75 -17.16
CA ASN A 106 -16.38 -2.35 -17.14
C ASN A 106 -16.41 -3.72 -17.83
N GLU A 107 -15.69 -3.88 -18.96
CA GLU A 107 -15.58 -5.17 -19.65
C GLU A 107 -14.94 -6.25 -18.76
N LEU A 108 -13.77 -5.94 -18.18
CA LEU A 108 -13.06 -6.87 -17.30
C LEU A 108 -13.83 -7.16 -16.01
N LEU A 109 -14.54 -6.16 -15.48
CA LEU A 109 -15.38 -6.33 -14.30
C LEU A 109 -16.54 -7.27 -14.58
N ALA A 110 -17.23 -7.07 -15.70
CA ALA A 110 -18.32 -7.96 -16.13
C ALA A 110 -17.81 -9.39 -16.35
N GLU A 111 -16.64 -9.58 -16.97
CA GLU A 111 -15.99 -10.90 -17.09
C GLU A 111 -15.80 -11.53 -15.70
N ALA A 112 -15.26 -10.79 -14.73
CA ALA A 112 -14.98 -11.30 -13.38
C ALA A 112 -16.25 -11.65 -12.58
N GLU A 113 -17.30 -10.85 -12.72
CA GLU A 113 -18.55 -11.07 -12.01
C GLU A 113 -19.39 -12.20 -12.62
N LEU A 114 -19.34 -12.38 -13.95
CA LEU A 114 -20.10 -13.43 -14.65
C LEU A 114 -19.45 -14.81 -14.55
N GLU A 115 -18.25 -14.91 -13.97
CA GLU A 115 -17.56 -16.18 -13.77
C GLU A 115 -18.38 -17.19 -12.95
N ARG A 116 -18.65 -18.34 -13.56
CA ARG A 116 -19.50 -19.39 -12.98
C ARG A 116 -18.97 -19.91 -11.65
N LYS A 117 -17.64 -19.92 -11.46
CA LYS A 117 -16.98 -20.44 -10.26
C LYS A 117 -16.25 -19.30 -9.55
N GLY A 118 -16.91 -18.70 -8.56
CA GLY A 118 -16.34 -17.66 -7.70
C GLY A 118 -16.69 -16.22 -8.09
N GLY A 119 -17.46 -16.00 -9.16
CA GLY A 119 -17.98 -14.68 -9.52
C GLY A 119 -18.96 -14.12 -8.49
N ASP A 120 -19.69 -14.98 -7.78
CA ASP A 120 -20.51 -14.61 -6.60
C ASP A 120 -19.66 -14.02 -5.48
N LYS A 121 -18.59 -14.71 -5.10
CA LYS A 121 -17.64 -14.24 -4.07
C LYS A 121 -16.86 -13.01 -4.51
N MET A 122 -16.64 -12.86 -5.82
CA MET A 122 -16.05 -11.66 -6.41
C MET A 122 -16.98 -10.46 -6.22
N ARG A 123 -18.27 -10.57 -6.59
CA ARG A 123 -19.27 -9.53 -6.35
C ARG A 123 -19.40 -9.16 -4.88
N ASP A 124 -19.46 -10.15 -4.00
CA ASP A 124 -19.53 -9.92 -2.55
C ASP A 124 -18.29 -9.20 -2.02
N PHE A 125 -17.09 -9.50 -2.55
CA PHE A 125 -15.88 -8.79 -2.17
C PHE A 125 -15.84 -7.36 -2.70
N LEU A 126 -16.36 -7.13 -3.91
CA LEU A 126 -16.38 -5.82 -4.53
C LEU A 126 -17.42 -4.89 -3.91
N SER A 127 -18.55 -5.42 -3.43
CA SER A 127 -19.58 -4.63 -2.76
C SER A 127 -19.12 -4.05 -1.41
N ASP A 128 -18.11 -4.68 -0.78
CA ASP A 128 -17.44 -4.16 0.42
C ASP A 128 -16.51 -2.96 0.12
N LEU A 129 -16.23 -2.65 -1.16
CA LEU A 129 -15.20 -1.70 -1.57
C LEU A 129 -15.78 -0.55 -2.39
N ASP A 130 -15.39 0.68 -2.06
CA ASP A 130 -15.62 1.83 -2.93
C ASP A 130 -14.64 1.79 -4.12
N VAL A 131 -15.18 1.77 -5.34
CA VAL A 131 -14.42 1.65 -6.60
C VAL A 131 -13.31 2.68 -6.73
N LYS A 132 -13.52 3.89 -6.20
CA LYS A 132 -12.53 4.97 -6.28
C LYS A 132 -11.24 4.64 -5.52
N HIS A 133 -11.26 3.75 -4.53
CA HIS A 133 -10.08 3.43 -3.73
C HIS A 133 -9.23 2.31 -4.32
N TRP A 134 -9.64 1.61 -5.38
CA TRP A 134 -8.89 0.46 -5.90
C TRP A 134 -8.77 0.39 -7.42
N ALA A 135 -9.64 1.06 -8.17
CA ALA A 135 -9.62 1.06 -9.63
C ALA A 135 -8.99 2.35 -10.19
N HIS A 136 -7.98 2.20 -11.05
CA HIS A 136 -7.27 3.32 -11.66
C HIS A 136 -8.20 4.24 -12.46
N ALA A 137 -9.10 3.67 -13.28
CA ALA A 137 -10.03 4.43 -14.10
C ALA A 137 -11.04 5.29 -13.31
N HIS A 138 -11.22 5.01 -12.01
CA HIS A 138 -12.19 5.71 -11.15
C HIS A 138 -11.54 6.61 -10.09
N PHE A 139 -10.21 6.63 -9.98
CA PHE A 139 -9.57 7.37 -8.93
C PHE A 139 -9.53 8.87 -9.21
N PRO A 140 -9.93 9.71 -8.24
CA PRO A 140 -9.98 11.16 -8.44
C PRO A 140 -8.60 11.85 -8.52
N GLY A 141 -7.51 11.16 -8.17
CA GLY A 141 -6.16 11.71 -8.15
C GLY A 141 -5.23 11.13 -9.22
N HIS A 142 -3.93 11.41 -9.08
CA HIS A 142 -2.89 10.84 -9.93
C HIS A 142 -2.17 9.70 -9.21
N HIS A 143 -2.42 8.45 -9.62
CA HIS A 143 -1.72 7.30 -9.04
C HIS A 143 -0.31 7.08 -9.58
N TYR A 144 0.05 7.68 -10.71
CA TYR A 144 1.30 7.40 -11.43
C TYR A 144 1.54 5.89 -11.67
N SER A 145 0.45 5.14 -11.90
CA SER A 145 0.42 3.67 -12.03
C SER A 145 0.88 2.90 -10.79
N GLU A 146 0.98 3.55 -9.63
CA GLU A 146 1.32 2.91 -8.38
C GLU A 146 0.09 2.47 -7.59
N LEU A 147 -0.21 1.19 -7.70
CA LEU A 147 -1.26 0.51 -6.93
C LEU A 147 -0.66 -0.42 -5.86
N SER A 148 0.65 -0.39 -5.64
CA SER A 148 1.34 -1.19 -4.63
C SER A 148 1.93 -0.32 -3.54
N SER A 149 1.80 -0.74 -2.28
CA SER A 149 2.48 -0.13 -1.14
C SER A 149 3.88 -0.71 -0.91
N ASN A 150 4.56 -1.19 -1.97
CA ASN A 150 5.86 -1.87 -1.86
C ASN A 150 6.89 -1.10 -1.02
N LEU A 151 6.88 0.23 -1.09
CA LEU A 151 7.74 1.08 -0.27
C LEU A 151 7.44 0.98 1.22
N ALA A 152 6.16 1.02 1.58
CA ALA A 152 5.76 0.95 2.97
C ALA A 152 5.96 -0.48 3.52
N GLU A 153 5.84 -1.51 2.67
CA GLU A 153 6.29 -2.87 3.00
C GLU A 153 7.81 -2.96 3.22
N CYS A 154 8.62 -2.26 2.40
CA CYS A 154 10.07 -2.16 2.62
C CYS A 154 10.39 -1.54 3.99
N PHE A 155 9.69 -0.47 4.38
CA PHE A 155 9.84 0.13 5.70
C PHE A 155 9.47 -0.86 6.80
N ASN A 156 8.33 -1.55 6.67
CA ASN A 156 7.90 -2.57 7.63
C ASN A 156 8.87 -3.76 7.76
N ARG A 157 9.71 -4.01 6.74
CA ARG A 157 10.81 -4.98 6.82
C ARG A 157 12.00 -4.45 7.62
N TRP A 158 12.32 -3.16 7.55
CA TRP A 158 13.45 -2.57 8.30
C TRP A 158 13.30 -2.73 9.81
N ILE A 159 12.06 -2.67 10.29
CA ILE A 159 11.74 -2.69 11.72
C ILE A 159 11.13 -4.03 12.16
N LYS A 160 11.26 -5.08 11.33
CA LYS A 160 10.52 -6.33 11.52
C LYS A 160 10.87 -7.00 12.84
N ASP A 161 12.13 -6.98 13.21
CA ASP A 161 12.66 -7.72 14.35
C ASP A 161 12.56 -6.88 15.64
N GLU A 162 12.37 -5.57 15.49
CA GLU A 162 12.26 -4.59 16.57
C GLU A 162 10.81 -4.34 17.01
N ARG A 163 9.80 -4.95 16.37
CA ARG A 163 8.37 -4.71 16.72
C ARG A 163 7.97 -5.15 18.13
N SER A 164 8.74 -6.04 18.74
CA SER A 164 8.57 -6.49 20.13
C SER A 164 9.38 -5.65 21.12
N SER A 165 10.20 -4.72 20.65
CA SER A 165 11.07 -3.90 21.47
C SER A 165 10.36 -2.68 22.05
N PHE A 166 11.05 -1.99 22.97
CA PHE A 166 10.64 -0.67 23.44
C PHE A 166 10.66 0.34 22.30
N VAL A 167 9.79 1.35 22.39
CA VAL A 167 9.68 2.42 21.38
C VAL A 167 11.04 3.06 21.06
N MET A 168 11.89 3.27 22.07
CA MET A 168 13.23 3.84 21.86
C MET A 168 14.10 2.97 20.95
N GLN A 169 14.02 1.64 21.05
CA GLN A 169 14.80 0.74 20.19
C GLN A 169 14.27 0.74 18.75
N ILE A 170 12.96 0.86 18.57
CA ILE A 170 12.35 1.00 17.23
C ILE A 170 12.81 2.31 16.58
N VAL A 171 12.77 3.41 17.32
CA VAL A 171 13.24 4.73 16.85
C VAL A 171 14.73 4.67 16.49
N ASP A 172 15.55 4.03 17.32
CA ASP A 172 16.98 3.90 17.06
C ASP A 172 17.28 3.03 15.83
N ALA A 173 16.56 1.91 15.65
CA ALA A 173 16.68 1.07 14.47
C ALA A 173 16.32 1.84 13.18
N ILE A 174 15.24 2.61 13.20
CA ILE A 174 14.86 3.49 12.08
C ILE A 174 15.97 4.51 11.82
N ARG A 175 16.51 5.15 12.86
CA ARG A 175 17.61 6.13 12.76
C ARG A 175 18.83 5.50 12.11
N MET A 176 19.25 4.32 12.55
CA MET A 176 20.41 3.61 12.01
C MET A 176 20.22 3.25 10.53
N LYS A 177 19.04 2.75 10.14
CA LYS A 177 18.72 2.46 8.74
C LYS A 177 18.72 3.70 7.86
N LEU A 178 18.19 4.83 8.36
CA LEU A 178 18.25 6.10 7.64
C LEU A 178 19.70 6.56 7.41
N MET A 179 20.56 6.46 8.43
CA MET A 179 21.98 6.83 8.30
C MET A 179 22.71 5.98 7.25
N GLU A 180 22.49 4.66 7.26
CA GLU A 180 23.04 3.74 6.26
C GLU A 180 22.62 4.13 4.83
N GLN A 181 21.32 4.38 4.61
CA GLN A 181 20.79 4.78 3.30
C GLN A 181 21.32 6.15 2.83
N MET A 182 21.51 7.10 3.75
CA MET A 182 22.09 8.40 3.42
C MET A 182 23.57 8.28 3.05
N SER A 183 24.32 7.38 3.69
CA SER A 183 25.72 7.09 3.32
C SER A 183 25.80 6.52 1.90
N HIS A 184 24.99 5.50 1.58
CA HIS A 184 24.94 4.92 0.24
C HIS A 184 24.58 5.95 -0.83
N ARG A 185 23.55 6.79 -0.59
CA ARG A 185 23.18 7.86 -1.53
C ARG A 185 24.29 8.87 -1.77
N LYS A 186 25.08 9.19 -0.73
CA LYS A 186 26.24 10.07 -0.87
C LYS A 186 27.31 9.44 -1.75
N GLU A 187 27.61 8.16 -1.55
CA GLU A 187 28.58 7.43 -2.38
C GLU A 187 28.15 7.33 -3.84
N GLU A 188 26.86 7.07 -4.10
CA GLU A 188 26.30 7.04 -5.45
C GLU A 188 26.35 8.42 -6.13
N SER A 189 26.14 9.50 -5.38
CA SER A 189 26.23 10.87 -5.92
C SER A 189 27.66 11.29 -6.29
N LEU A 190 28.68 10.56 -5.82
CA LEU A 190 30.09 10.82 -6.12
C LEU A 190 30.62 10.01 -7.31
N ARG A 191 29.77 9.16 -7.91
CA ARG A 191 30.06 8.37 -9.12
C ARG A 191 29.47 9.04 -10.35
#